data_AF-A0A356R5E4-F1
#
_entry.id   AF-A0A356R5E4-F1
#
_cell.length_a   1.000
_cell.length_b   1.000
_cell.length_c   1.000
_cell.angle_alpha   90.00
_cell.angle_beta   90.00
_cell.angle_gamma   90.00
#
_symmetry.space_group_name_H-M   'P 1'
#
loop_
_entity.id
_entity.type
_entity.pdbx_description
1 polymer ?
#
loop_
_entity_poly.entity_id
_entity_poly.type
_entity_poly.pdbx_seq_one_letter_code
_entity_poly.pdbx_strand_id
1 'polypeptide(L)'
;MATHFPPLIIDYIAIHNDKNLEAKEEGMKTWPIFMIFAIGIWCFGATPSDARRIPLTSEQKTQLENAQTVLVEILALTEKGGFNTQPLVATVKERLEEAGYTVTTDPSQPHDVEVKVKCEEQKALTGTSPSGGDVDLADAPDRLWKGPACLLTYFLQQNDFQWKKEVRTTFADARQAAQQAQVEDAGTYAMDHLNQRLAEYDFPVLLSAEWGQINRLLTLLEDPNTPKLRKVKILSVLSDVHADEALPQLTKLLESTDLQHETINALSGAGSDSIPLLIDLFQTSRQSRIRAEAAKALGNIAGRTGDPRTIPPLVQYVTEVLPQLKNPEDIDFPLLTEVVWAIGKLRWGPALKPMSELQDKVWLIHDNSKEMAELREAASWTYKAIALQDAAMLQTY
;
A
#
# COMPACT_ATOMS: atom_id res chain seq x y z
N MET A 1 8.88 62.79 -13.73
CA MET A 1 10.06 62.08 -13.21
C MET A 1 10.22 60.81 -14.01
N ALA A 2 11.26 60.76 -14.82
CA ALA A 2 11.58 59.71 -15.77
C ALA A 2 12.83 58.97 -15.28
N THR A 3 12.83 57.64 -15.40
CA THR A 3 14.03 56.77 -15.54
C THR A 3 13.51 55.46 -16.16
N HIS A 4 13.51 55.30 -17.48
CA HIS A 4 14.60 54.81 -18.36
C HIS A 4 14.99 53.33 -18.17
N PHE A 5 14.58 52.52 -19.15
CA PHE A 5 15.17 51.25 -19.61
C PHE A 5 16.63 51.43 -20.08
N PRO A 6 17.45 50.36 -20.20
CA PRO A 6 17.66 49.71 -21.51
C PRO A 6 17.94 48.17 -21.39
N PRO A 7 18.47 47.42 -22.40
CA PRO A 7 17.68 46.47 -23.20
C PRO A 7 18.27 45.03 -23.33
N LEU A 8 17.53 44.19 -24.08
CA LEU A 8 17.86 42.86 -24.60
C LEU A 8 19.22 42.75 -25.33
N ILE A 9 19.87 41.58 -25.22
CA ILE A 9 20.76 41.03 -26.26
C ILE A 9 20.48 39.53 -26.46
N ILE A 10 20.07 39.20 -27.67
CA ILE A 10 20.10 37.89 -28.35
C ILE A 10 21.43 37.85 -29.13
N ASP A 11 22.14 36.71 -29.18
CA ASP A 11 22.66 36.11 -30.44
C ASP A 11 23.69 34.97 -30.26
N TYR A 12 23.44 33.91 -31.04
CA TYR A 12 24.35 32.99 -31.79
C TYR A 12 25.37 32.12 -31.03
N ILE A 13 25.26 30.79 -31.04
CA ILE A 13 25.50 29.81 -32.14
C ILE A 13 26.78 30.11 -32.93
N ALA A 14 27.85 29.39 -32.59
CA ALA A 14 29.01 29.18 -33.45
C ALA A 14 29.09 27.71 -33.85
N ILE A 15 28.85 27.50 -35.15
CA ILE A 15 29.09 26.29 -35.92
C ILE A 15 30.61 26.15 -36.09
N HIS A 16 31.18 24.97 -35.82
CA HIS A 16 32.43 24.55 -36.46
C HIS A 16 32.18 23.28 -37.25
N ASN A 17 32.31 23.47 -38.55
CA ASN A 17 32.22 22.55 -39.66
C ASN A 17 33.64 22.07 -39.89
N ASP A 18 33.90 20.76 -39.86
CA ASP A 18 35.10 20.25 -40.51
C ASP A 18 34.74 19.06 -41.39
N LYS A 19 35.10 19.25 -42.66
CA LYS A 19 34.80 18.38 -43.79
C LYS A 19 36.00 17.51 -44.09
N ASN A 20 35.69 16.38 -44.69
CA ASN A 20 36.56 15.52 -45.50
C ASN A 20 37.45 14.58 -44.70
N LEU A 21 37.17 13.28 -44.83
CA LEU A 21 38.16 12.35 -45.37
C LEU A 21 37.44 11.21 -46.08
N GLU A 22 37.96 10.92 -47.26
CA GLU A 22 37.37 10.15 -48.34
C GLU A 22 37.35 8.66 -48.05
N ALA A 23 36.29 8.01 -48.55
CA ALA A 23 36.22 6.57 -48.70
C ALA A 23 37.16 6.12 -49.82
N LYS A 24 37.91 5.05 -49.56
CA LYS A 24 38.61 4.27 -50.59
C LYS A 24 38.41 2.79 -50.31
N GLU A 25 37.66 2.13 -51.19
CA GLU A 25 37.56 0.68 -51.30
C GLU A 25 38.91 0.09 -51.78
N GLU A 26 39.29 -1.08 -51.25
CA GLU A 26 39.47 -2.33 -52.02
C GLU A 26 40.33 -3.37 -51.26
N GLY A 27 39.70 -4.52 -51.02
CA GLY A 27 40.19 -5.90 -50.96
C GLY A 27 41.64 -6.27 -50.57
N MET A 28 41.78 -7.17 -49.59
CA MET A 28 42.44 -8.47 -49.80
C MET A 28 42.31 -9.45 -48.61
N LYS A 29 41.86 -10.66 -48.95
CA LYS A 29 42.40 -11.99 -48.61
C LYS A 29 42.52 -12.45 -47.14
N THR A 30 41.60 -13.37 -46.82
CA THR A 30 41.80 -14.74 -46.29
C THR A 30 42.83 -15.01 -45.17
N TRP A 31 42.30 -15.65 -44.12
CA TRP A 31 42.83 -16.81 -43.33
C TRP A 31 43.02 -16.55 -41.80
N PRO A 32 42.98 -17.58 -40.93
CA PRO A 32 42.02 -17.71 -39.84
C PRO A 32 42.67 -17.59 -38.45
N ILE A 33 41.99 -16.98 -37.48
CA ILE A 33 42.48 -16.97 -36.09
C ILE A 33 41.42 -17.60 -35.19
N PHE A 34 41.68 -18.87 -34.88
CA PHE A 34 41.27 -19.55 -33.67
C PHE A 34 41.66 -18.73 -32.42
N MET A 35 40.86 -18.87 -31.36
CA MET A 35 41.14 -18.46 -29.97
C MET A 35 41.08 -16.97 -29.63
N ILE A 36 39.88 -16.47 -29.28
CA ILE A 36 39.62 -15.81 -27.99
C ILE A 36 38.20 -16.20 -27.55
N PHE A 37 38.05 -17.40 -26.97
CA PHE A 37 36.85 -17.84 -26.25
C PHE A 37 37.27 -18.02 -24.80
N ALA A 38 37.12 -16.97 -24.01
CA ALA A 38 36.97 -16.98 -22.55
C ALA A 38 37.22 -15.57 -22.04
N ILE A 39 36.42 -15.15 -21.05
CA ILE A 39 36.49 -13.88 -20.30
C ILE A 39 35.68 -12.76 -20.96
N GLY A 40 34.39 -12.72 -20.63
CA GLY A 40 33.56 -11.55 -20.86
C GLY A 40 32.07 -11.84 -20.97
N ILE A 41 31.46 -12.40 -19.92
CA ILE A 41 30.05 -12.22 -19.50
C ILE A 41 30.00 -12.81 -18.09
N TRP A 42 30.36 -12.01 -17.09
CA TRP A 42 30.07 -12.29 -15.67
C TRP A 42 29.95 -10.95 -14.95
N CYS A 43 29.06 -10.09 -15.45
CA CYS A 43 28.52 -8.92 -14.76
C CYS A 43 27.22 -8.55 -15.46
N PHE A 44 26.20 -8.19 -14.67
CA PHE A 44 24.85 -7.76 -15.05
C PHE A 44 23.80 -8.85 -15.22
N GLY A 45 23.39 -9.37 -14.08
CA GLY A 45 22.02 -9.75 -13.79
C GLY A 45 21.67 -9.34 -12.36
N ALA A 46 22.02 -8.11 -11.97
CA ALA A 46 21.50 -7.53 -10.74
C ALA A 46 19.99 -7.43 -10.90
N THR A 47 19.27 -8.27 -10.17
CA THR A 47 17.83 -8.12 -9.99
C THR A 47 17.57 -6.72 -9.46
N PRO A 48 16.51 -6.03 -9.92
CA PRO A 48 16.14 -4.74 -9.37
C PRO A 48 16.03 -4.84 -7.86
N SER A 49 16.46 -3.77 -7.20
CA SER A 49 16.40 -3.59 -5.75
C SER A 49 14.93 -3.62 -5.29
N ASP A 50 14.38 -4.81 -5.14
CA ASP A 50 13.18 -5.05 -4.35
C ASP A 50 13.50 -4.67 -2.91
N ALA A 51 12.68 -3.78 -2.36
CA ALA A 51 12.84 -3.20 -1.04
C ALA A 51 12.71 -4.27 0.05
N ARG A 52 13.81 -5.00 0.31
CA ARG A 52 14.19 -5.76 1.51
C ARG A 52 13.04 -6.11 2.46
N ARG A 53 12.16 -7.05 2.12
CA ARG A 53 11.59 -8.00 3.10
C ARG A 53 12.25 -9.36 2.83
N ILE A 54 12.48 -10.18 3.85
CA ILE A 54 12.98 -11.54 3.63
C ILE A 54 11.84 -12.31 2.95
N PRO A 55 11.96 -12.73 1.68
CA PRO A 55 10.87 -13.39 1.00
C PRO A 55 10.61 -14.76 1.64
N LEU A 56 9.36 -15.02 2.01
CA LEU A 56 8.92 -16.32 2.47
C LEU A 56 9.03 -17.35 1.34
N THR A 57 9.60 -18.52 1.63
CA THR A 57 9.53 -19.67 0.72
C THR A 57 8.09 -20.17 0.58
N SER A 58 7.77 -20.89 -0.50
CA SER A 58 6.43 -21.47 -0.66
C SER A 58 6.05 -22.39 0.51
N GLU A 59 7.02 -23.14 1.05
CA GLU A 59 6.81 -23.99 2.23
C GLU A 59 6.46 -23.16 3.47
N GLN A 60 7.18 -22.05 3.72
CA GLN A 60 6.91 -21.17 4.84
C GLN A 60 5.55 -20.48 4.71
N LYS A 61 5.15 -20.08 3.50
CA LYS A 61 3.82 -19.54 3.23
C LYS A 61 2.73 -20.56 3.60
N THR A 62 2.87 -21.79 3.12
CA THR A 62 1.92 -22.87 3.46
C THR A 62 1.91 -23.19 4.96
N GLN A 63 3.04 -23.12 5.66
CA GLN A 63 3.07 -23.29 7.12
C GLN A 63 2.29 -22.18 7.83
N LEU A 64 2.49 -20.92 7.44
CA LEU A 64 1.77 -19.77 8.03
C LEU A 64 0.28 -19.81 7.71
N GLU A 65 -0.08 -20.14 6.47
CA GLU A 65 -1.48 -20.29 6.04
C GLU A 65 -2.24 -21.33 6.87
N ASN A 66 -1.55 -22.40 7.28
CA ASN A 66 -2.14 -23.47 8.08
C ASN A 66 -1.97 -23.30 9.59
N ALA A 67 -1.21 -22.30 10.07
CA ALA A 67 -0.92 -22.11 11.48
C ALA A 67 -2.20 -21.94 12.32
N GLN A 68 -2.34 -22.76 13.36
CA GLN A 68 -3.48 -22.73 14.29
C GLN A 68 -3.06 -22.39 15.71
N THR A 69 -1.89 -22.87 16.13
CA THR A 69 -1.41 -22.72 17.51
C THR A 69 -0.30 -21.68 17.57
N VAL A 70 -0.53 -20.64 18.37
CA VAL A 70 0.39 -19.51 18.53
C VAL A 70 0.99 -19.54 19.93
N LEU A 71 2.31 -19.57 20.02
CA LEU A 71 3.03 -19.27 21.26
C LEU A 71 3.10 -17.75 21.43
N VAL A 72 2.62 -17.24 22.57
CA VAL A 72 2.72 -15.82 22.91
C VAL A 72 3.79 -15.60 23.96
N GLU A 73 4.81 -14.82 23.60
CA GLU A 73 5.83 -14.33 24.53
C GLU A 73 5.70 -12.81 24.72
N ILE A 74 5.68 -12.36 25.97
CA ILE A 74 5.59 -10.93 26.29
C ILE A 74 6.74 -10.51 27.19
N LEU A 75 7.37 -9.40 26.83
CA LEU A 75 8.35 -8.70 27.65
C LEU A 75 7.84 -7.29 27.94
N ALA A 76 7.75 -6.92 29.20
CA ALA A 76 7.36 -5.58 29.63
C ALA A 76 8.47 -4.93 30.46
N LEU A 77 8.88 -3.71 30.08
CA LEU A 77 9.98 -2.97 30.71
C LEU A 77 9.53 -1.56 31.11
N THR A 78 9.84 -1.18 32.34
CA THR A 78 9.68 0.16 32.89
C THR A 78 11.05 0.71 33.31
N GLU A 79 11.11 1.98 33.71
CA GLU A 79 12.33 2.54 34.30
C GLU A 79 12.78 1.81 35.57
N LYS A 80 11.85 1.12 36.25
CA LYS A 80 12.11 0.30 37.46
C LYS A 80 12.56 -1.13 37.13
N GLY A 81 12.66 -1.50 35.85
CA GLY A 81 13.00 -2.83 35.38
C GLY A 81 11.81 -3.61 34.80
N GLY A 82 11.85 -4.94 34.91
CA GLY A 82 10.78 -5.81 34.40
C GLY A 82 9.43 -5.54 35.07
N PHE A 83 8.37 -5.57 34.28
CA PHE A 83 6.99 -5.34 34.73
C PHE A 83 6.16 -6.63 34.68
N ASN A 84 5.07 -6.68 35.46
CA ASN A 84 4.15 -7.82 35.45
C ASN A 84 3.44 -7.93 34.10
N THR A 85 3.75 -8.98 33.34
CA THR A 85 3.21 -9.18 31.98
C THR A 85 1.82 -9.81 31.96
N GLN A 86 1.29 -10.30 33.09
CA GLN A 86 0.03 -11.07 33.10
C GLN A 86 -1.17 -10.33 32.45
N PRO A 87 -1.40 -9.02 32.70
CA PRO A 87 -2.49 -8.30 32.04
C PRO A 87 -2.31 -8.22 30.51
N LEU A 88 -1.08 -7.99 30.06
CA LEU A 88 -0.72 -7.94 28.64
C LEU A 88 -0.90 -9.31 27.98
N VAL A 89 -0.48 -10.38 28.67
CA VAL A 89 -0.63 -11.77 28.21
C VAL A 89 -2.10 -12.13 28.06
N ALA A 90 -2.93 -11.80 29.05
CA ALA A 90 -4.37 -12.03 28.99
C ALA A 90 -5.00 -11.32 27.79
N THR A 91 -4.68 -10.04 27.58
CA THR A 91 -5.19 -9.26 26.45
C THR A 91 -4.75 -9.85 25.11
N VAL A 92 -3.47 -10.09 24.89
CA VAL A 92 -2.96 -10.63 23.61
C VAL A 92 -3.55 -12.02 23.33
N LYS A 93 -3.65 -12.86 24.37
CA LYS A 93 -4.27 -14.18 24.29
C LYS A 93 -5.73 -14.09 23.87
N GLU A 94 -6.54 -13.32 24.60
CA GLU A 94 -7.96 -13.14 24.30
C GLU A 94 -8.17 -12.66 22.86
N ARG A 95 -7.39 -11.68 22.42
CA ARG A 95 -7.50 -11.11 21.06
C ARG A 95 -7.15 -12.12 19.95
N LEU A 96 -6.17 -12.99 20.17
CA LEU A 96 -5.83 -14.06 19.24
C LEU A 96 -6.88 -15.18 19.26
N GLU A 97 -7.42 -15.53 20.43
CA GLU A 97 -8.48 -16.53 20.58
C GLU A 97 -9.79 -16.07 19.92
N GLU A 98 -10.16 -14.79 20.04
CA GLU A 98 -11.26 -14.18 19.30
C GLU A 98 -11.09 -14.27 17.78
N ALA A 99 -9.84 -14.28 17.28
CA ALA A 99 -9.52 -14.47 15.88
C ALA A 99 -9.46 -15.96 15.47
N GLY A 100 -9.76 -16.88 16.41
CA GLY A 100 -9.83 -18.32 16.23
C GLY A 100 -8.51 -19.07 16.44
N TYR A 101 -7.47 -18.44 17.00
CA TYR A 101 -6.19 -19.12 17.25
C TYR A 101 -6.26 -19.91 18.55
N THR A 102 -5.55 -21.04 18.60
CA THR A 102 -5.24 -21.68 19.87
C THR A 102 -3.99 -21.01 20.43
N VAL A 103 -4.03 -20.50 21.66
CA VAL A 103 -2.90 -19.74 22.22
C VAL A 103 -2.28 -20.51 23.38
N THR A 104 -0.95 -20.67 23.33
CA THR A 104 -0.15 -21.15 24.45
C THR A 104 0.82 -20.07 24.91
N THR A 105 1.16 -20.07 26.19
CA THR A 105 2.20 -19.21 26.79
C THR A 105 3.35 -20.03 27.36
N ASP A 106 3.28 -21.36 27.23
CA ASP A 106 4.31 -22.31 27.67
C ASP A 106 5.10 -22.75 26.43
N PRO A 107 6.39 -22.41 26.32
CA PRO A 107 7.22 -22.74 25.17
C PRO A 107 7.49 -24.25 25.04
N SER A 108 7.19 -25.05 26.07
CA SER A 108 7.29 -26.51 26.00
C SER A 108 6.09 -27.16 25.29
N GLN A 109 4.98 -26.42 25.11
CA GLN A 109 3.82 -26.91 24.36
C GLN A 109 4.06 -26.80 22.85
N PRO A 110 3.55 -27.77 22.05
CA PRO A 110 3.58 -27.67 20.60
C PRO A 110 2.90 -26.39 20.10
N HIS A 111 3.53 -25.72 19.16
CA HIS A 111 3.03 -24.51 18.51
C HIS A 111 3.58 -24.40 17.09
N ASP A 112 2.86 -23.68 16.22
CA ASP A 112 3.22 -23.51 14.81
C ASP A 112 4.07 -22.26 14.60
N VAL A 113 3.69 -21.18 15.28
CA VAL A 113 4.28 -19.84 15.13
C VAL A 113 4.40 -19.21 16.51
N GLU A 114 5.42 -18.38 16.68
CA GLU A 114 5.63 -17.60 17.88
C GLU A 114 5.33 -16.12 17.60
N VAL A 115 4.54 -15.49 18.46
CA VAL A 115 4.28 -14.04 18.44
C VAL A 115 4.90 -13.44 19.69
N LYS A 116 5.85 -12.50 19.48
CA LYS A 116 6.50 -11.78 20.57
C LYS A 116 6.00 -10.35 20.64
N VAL A 117 5.62 -9.92 21.85
CA VAL A 117 5.19 -8.55 22.15
C VAL A 117 6.13 -7.93 23.18
N LYS A 118 6.87 -6.90 22.77
CA LYS A 118 7.76 -6.15 23.67
C LYS A 118 7.16 -4.79 23.97
N CYS A 119 6.71 -4.58 25.20
CA CYS A 119 6.17 -3.31 25.68
C CYS A 119 7.19 -2.58 26.56
N GLU A 120 7.42 -1.30 26.29
CA GLU A 120 8.39 -0.47 27.01
C GLU A 120 7.73 0.86 27.42
N GLU A 121 7.98 1.33 28.64
CA GLU A 121 7.59 2.67 29.11
C GLU A 121 8.31 3.77 28.31
N GLN A 122 9.58 3.53 28.00
CA GLN A 122 10.36 4.36 27.10
C GLN A 122 10.98 3.46 26.05
N LYS A 123 10.56 3.64 24.80
CA LYS A 123 11.10 2.87 23.68
C LYS A 123 12.62 3.12 23.57
N ALA A 124 13.41 2.11 23.94
CA ALA A 124 14.82 2.08 23.63
C ALA A 124 14.96 2.01 22.09
N LEU A 125 15.87 2.82 21.52
CA LEU A 125 16.05 2.92 20.07
C LEU A 125 16.21 1.52 19.45
N THR A 126 15.15 1.00 18.84
CA THR A 126 15.27 -0.10 17.91
C THR A 126 16.01 0.49 16.70
N GLY A 127 17.19 -0.06 16.41
CA GLY A 127 18.00 0.39 15.28
C GLY A 127 17.19 0.41 13.97
N THR A 128 17.75 0.98 12.91
CA THR A 128 17.09 1.01 11.60
C THR A 128 16.60 -0.38 11.23
N SER A 129 15.29 -0.55 11.02
CA SER A 129 14.80 -1.76 10.35
C SER A 129 15.57 -1.86 9.02
N PRO A 130 16.25 -2.98 8.71
CA PRO A 130 16.99 -3.13 7.46
C PRO A 130 16.08 -3.04 6.22
N SER A 131 14.79 -3.22 6.46
CA SER A 131 13.67 -3.29 5.53
C SER A 131 12.96 -1.94 5.41
N GLY A 132 13.18 -1.25 4.29
CA GLY A 132 12.72 0.12 4.04
C GLY A 132 11.33 0.27 3.41
N GLY A 133 10.49 -0.76 3.41
CA GLY A 133 9.17 -0.72 2.77
C GLY A 133 8.05 -0.21 3.66
N ASP A 134 8.09 -0.51 4.96
CA ASP A 134 6.97 -0.22 5.88
C ASP A 134 7.13 1.08 6.66
N VAL A 135 8.19 1.85 6.41
CA VAL A 135 8.61 2.98 7.28
C VAL A 135 7.56 4.11 7.31
N ASP A 136 6.68 4.17 6.32
CA ASP A 136 5.67 5.22 6.16
C ASP A 136 4.27 4.80 6.66
N LEU A 137 4.09 3.56 7.14
CA LEU A 137 2.81 3.14 7.72
C LEU A 137 2.65 3.72 9.14
N ALA A 138 1.43 4.12 9.50
CA ALA A 138 1.15 4.69 10.82
C ALA A 138 1.48 3.73 11.98
N ASP A 139 1.41 2.42 11.73
CA ASP A 139 1.71 1.34 12.66
C ASP A 139 3.14 0.79 12.51
N ALA A 140 3.99 1.45 11.71
CA ALA A 140 5.39 1.10 11.60
C ALA A 140 6.17 1.56 12.83
N PRO A 141 7.30 0.90 13.15
CA PRO A 141 8.17 1.37 14.22
C PRO A 141 8.72 2.79 13.94
N ASP A 142 8.34 3.79 14.74
CA ASP A 142 8.79 5.18 14.56
C ASP A 142 10.09 5.45 15.31
N ARG A 143 11.06 5.99 14.58
CA ARG A 143 12.38 6.32 15.09
C ARG A 143 12.37 7.51 16.04
N LEU A 144 11.46 8.46 15.83
CA LEU A 144 11.32 9.69 16.58
C LEU A 144 10.50 9.50 17.85
N TRP A 145 9.62 8.49 17.88
CA TRP A 145 8.91 8.13 19.10
C TRP A 145 9.87 7.60 20.18
N LYS A 146 9.76 8.17 21.38
CA LYS A 146 10.52 7.77 22.59
C LYS A 146 9.64 7.45 23.79
N GLY A 147 8.32 7.54 23.63
CA GLY A 147 7.36 7.25 24.69
C GLY A 147 7.02 5.76 24.79
N PRO A 148 5.95 5.45 25.52
CA PRO A 148 5.50 4.08 25.68
C PRO A 148 5.08 3.45 24.34
N ALA A 149 5.56 2.23 24.09
CA ALA A 149 5.20 1.49 22.90
C ALA A 149 5.28 -0.02 23.11
N CYS A 150 4.42 -0.78 22.42
CA CYS A 150 4.55 -2.22 22.23
C CYS A 150 4.97 -2.52 20.79
N LEU A 151 6.04 -3.29 20.63
CA LEU A 151 6.49 -3.83 19.35
C LEU A 151 6.02 -5.28 19.22
N LEU A 152 5.25 -5.56 18.17
CA LEU A 152 4.76 -6.88 17.82
C LEU A 152 5.61 -7.44 16.69
N THR A 153 6.00 -8.70 16.83
CA THR A 153 6.78 -9.48 15.86
C THR A 153 6.30 -10.92 15.85
N TYR A 154 6.55 -11.64 14.76
CA TYR A 154 6.35 -13.09 14.73
C TYR A 154 7.60 -13.82 14.25
N PHE A 155 7.73 -15.06 14.68
CA PHE A 155 8.82 -15.97 14.35
C PHE A 155 8.24 -17.29 13.86
N LEU A 156 8.78 -17.78 12.75
CA LEU A 156 8.51 -19.13 12.25
C LEU A 156 9.82 -19.91 12.30
N GLN A 157 9.85 -20.98 13.09
CA GLN A 157 11.06 -21.79 13.31
C GLN A 157 12.28 -20.95 13.73
N GLN A 158 12.09 -20.04 14.69
CA GLN A 158 13.09 -19.10 15.20
C GLN A 158 13.60 -18.03 14.21
N ASN A 159 13.03 -17.95 12.99
CA ASN A 159 13.38 -16.91 12.03
C ASN A 159 12.45 -15.70 12.16
N ASP A 160 13.03 -14.51 12.27
CA ASP A 160 12.33 -13.22 12.19
C ASP A 160 12.18 -12.81 10.72
N PHE A 161 10.93 -12.63 10.26
CA PHE A 161 10.59 -12.24 8.88
C PHE A 161 10.45 -10.73 8.69
N GLN A 162 10.89 -9.93 9.66
CA GLN A 162 10.87 -8.46 9.67
C GLN A 162 9.47 -7.85 9.63
N TRP A 163 8.41 -8.63 9.85
CA TRP A 163 7.08 -8.08 10.13
C TRP A 163 7.08 -7.45 11.52
N LYS A 164 6.87 -6.14 11.57
CA LYS A 164 6.93 -5.35 12.79
C LYS A 164 5.77 -4.39 12.83
N LYS A 165 4.98 -4.45 13.91
CA LYS A 165 3.90 -3.51 14.18
C LYS A 165 4.11 -2.83 15.51
N GLU A 166 3.88 -1.53 15.56
CA GLU A 166 4.07 -0.72 16.75
C GLU A 166 2.75 -0.13 17.23
N VAL A 167 2.45 -0.39 18.50
CA VAL A 167 1.30 0.16 19.20
C VAL A 167 1.80 1.18 20.20
N ARG A 168 1.35 2.43 20.05
CA ARG A 168 1.76 3.56 20.90
C ARG A 168 0.61 4.03 21.78
N THR A 169 0.97 4.58 22.93
CA THR A 169 0.09 5.44 23.72
C THR A 169 -0.15 6.78 23.00
N THR A 170 -1.13 7.54 23.47
CA THR A 170 -1.42 8.89 22.97
C THR A 170 -0.48 9.96 23.53
N PHE A 171 0.37 9.60 24.50
CA PHE A 171 1.32 10.48 25.17
C PHE A 171 2.74 9.94 25.04
N ALA A 172 3.70 10.84 24.81
CA ALA A 172 5.11 10.48 24.68
C ALA A 172 5.86 10.47 26.03
N ASP A 173 5.42 11.26 27.00
CA ASP A 173 6.06 11.33 28.33
C ASP A 173 5.15 10.68 29.38
N ALA A 174 5.52 9.48 29.81
CA ALA A 174 4.76 8.71 30.80
C ALA A 174 4.72 9.39 32.18
N ARG A 175 5.80 10.07 32.59
CA ARG A 175 5.87 10.73 33.90
C ARG A 175 4.97 11.95 33.92
N GLN A 176 5.02 12.76 32.88
CA GLN A 176 4.15 13.92 32.74
C GLN A 176 2.68 13.48 32.69
N ALA A 177 2.35 12.46 31.89
CA ALA A 177 0.99 11.98 31.75
C ALA A 177 0.45 11.40 33.07
N ALA A 178 1.24 10.59 33.78
CA ALA A 178 0.87 10.04 35.08
C ALA A 178 0.66 11.14 36.12
N GLN A 179 1.52 12.16 36.17
CA GLN A 179 1.37 13.31 37.06
C GLN A 179 0.07 14.08 36.79
N GLN A 180 -0.27 14.31 35.52
CA GLN A 180 -1.53 14.96 35.13
C GLN A 180 -2.75 14.13 35.53
N ALA A 181 -2.64 12.80 35.46
CA ALA A 181 -3.67 11.85 35.89
C ALA A 181 -3.67 11.58 37.40
N GLN A 182 -2.78 12.23 38.18
CA GLN A 182 -2.60 12.01 39.62
C GLN A 182 -2.27 10.56 40.00
N VAL A 183 -1.56 9.85 39.11
CA VAL A 183 -1.03 8.50 39.33
C VAL A 183 0.46 8.60 39.66
N GLU A 184 0.88 8.02 40.78
CA GLU A 184 2.27 8.11 41.24
C GLU A 184 3.25 7.28 40.40
N ASP A 185 2.79 6.13 39.88
CA ASP A 185 3.65 5.21 39.14
C ASP A 185 3.49 5.36 37.62
N ALA A 186 4.40 6.11 37.01
CA ALA A 186 4.45 6.33 35.56
C ALA A 186 4.61 5.04 34.76
N GLY A 187 5.37 4.06 35.27
CA GLY A 187 5.57 2.78 34.60
C GLY A 187 4.28 1.96 34.54
N THR A 188 3.57 1.86 35.67
CA THR A 188 2.25 1.21 35.72
C THR A 188 1.24 1.94 34.83
N TYR A 189 1.20 3.27 34.90
CA TYR A 189 0.33 4.08 34.06
C TYR A 189 0.58 3.85 32.56
N ALA A 190 1.84 3.81 32.14
CA ALA A 190 2.21 3.51 30.75
C ALA A 190 1.78 2.11 30.32
N MET A 191 2.00 1.09 31.17
CA MET A 191 1.65 -0.30 30.85
C MET A 191 0.14 -0.51 30.77
N ASP A 192 -0.64 0.12 31.63
CA ASP A 192 -2.11 0.06 31.59
C ASP A 192 -2.65 0.65 30.29
N HIS A 193 -2.12 1.81 29.87
CA HIS A 193 -2.49 2.41 28.60
C HIS A 193 -2.00 1.61 27.39
N LEU A 194 -0.81 1.01 27.44
CA LEU A 194 -0.37 0.08 26.39
C LEU A 194 -1.27 -1.16 26.30
N ASN A 195 -1.72 -1.69 27.43
CA ASN A 195 -2.66 -2.81 27.46
C ASN A 195 -4.00 -2.44 26.81
N GLN A 196 -4.54 -1.26 27.10
CA GLN A 196 -5.74 -0.74 26.43
C GLN A 196 -5.54 -0.61 24.91
N ARG A 197 -4.40 -0.04 24.50
CA ARG A 197 -4.08 0.13 23.08
C ARG A 197 -3.92 -1.21 22.35
N LEU A 198 -3.36 -2.23 23.00
CA LEU A 198 -3.31 -3.60 22.47
C LEU A 198 -4.69 -4.24 22.34
N ALA A 199 -5.61 -3.97 23.27
CA ALA A 199 -7.00 -4.43 23.17
C ALA A 199 -7.74 -3.80 21.98
N GLU A 200 -7.47 -2.52 21.70
CA GLU A 200 -8.09 -1.80 20.58
C GLU A 200 -7.45 -2.12 19.22
N TYR A 201 -6.13 -2.33 19.20
CA TYR A 201 -5.37 -2.54 17.97
C TYR A 201 -5.61 -3.96 17.42
N ASP A 202 -6.20 -4.05 16.23
CA ASP A 202 -6.61 -5.33 15.65
C ASP A 202 -5.45 -6.06 14.93
N PHE A 203 -4.34 -6.26 15.65
CA PHE A 203 -3.19 -7.03 15.18
C PHE A 203 -3.53 -8.48 14.77
N PRO A 204 -4.54 -9.18 15.34
CA PRO A 204 -4.87 -10.53 14.88
C PRO A 204 -5.31 -10.55 13.42
N VAL A 205 -6.11 -9.57 12.98
CA VAL A 205 -6.52 -9.43 11.57
C VAL A 205 -5.32 -9.16 10.66
N LEU A 206 -4.38 -8.33 11.10
CA LEU A 206 -3.15 -8.07 10.36
C LEU A 206 -2.25 -9.30 10.25
N LEU A 207 -2.14 -10.10 11.31
CA LEU A 207 -1.41 -11.37 11.31
C LEU A 207 -2.06 -12.37 10.37
N SER A 208 -3.39 -12.56 10.45
CA SER A 208 -4.10 -13.47 9.55
C SER A 208 -3.92 -13.07 8.08
N ALA A 209 -3.92 -11.77 7.76
CA ALA A 209 -3.64 -11.28 6.42
C ALA A 209 -2.19 -11.54 5.98
N GLU A 210 -1.20 -11.23 6.82
CA GLU A 210 0.22 -11.51 6.54
C GLU A 210 0.49 -12.99 6.32
N TRP A 211 -0.23 -13.86 7.04
CA TRP A 211 -0.11 -15.31 6.96
C TRP A 211 -0.94 -15.94 5.83
N GLY A 212 -1.67 -15.14 5.04
CA GLY A 212 -2.50 -15.64 3.95
C GLY A 212 -3.73 -16.42 4.40
N GLN A 213 -4.19 -16.23 5.64
CA GLN A 213 -5.32 -16.97 6.21
C GLN A 213 -6.67 -16.38 5.81
N ILE A 214 -6.96 -16.33 4.51
CA ILE A 214 -8.16 -15.69 3.96
C ILE A 214 -9.44 -16.34 4.52
N ASN A 215 -9.51 -17.66 4.61
CA ASN A 215 -10.68 -18.36 5.17
C ASN A 215 -10.98 -17.97 6.62
N ARG A 216 -9.96 -17.72 7.43
CA ARG A 216 -10.11 -17.25 8.82
C ARG A 216 -10.69 -15.83 8.84
N LEU A 217 -10.18 -14.95 7.98
CA LEU A 217 -10.71 -13.59 7.82
C LEU A 217 -12.18 -13.60 7.37
N LEU A 218 -12.54 -14.46 6.41
CA LEU A 218 -13.92 -14.61 5.95
C LEU A 218 -14.84 -15.14 7.04
N THR A 219 -14.38 -16.11 7.84
CA THR A 219 -15.14 -16.62 8.99
C THR A 219 -15.45 -15.50 9.99
N LEU A 220 -14.46 -14.66 10.32
CA LEU A 220 -14.66 -13.51 11.20
C LEU A 220 -15.59 -12.46 10.58
N LEU A 221 -15.52 -12.24 9.27
CA LEU A 221 -16.38 -11.30 8.56
C LEU A 221 -17.87 -11.72 8.62
N GLU A 222 -18.13 -13.02 8.51
CA GLU A 222 -19.47 -13.61 8.53
C GLU A 222 -20.06 -13.72 9.94
N ASP A 223 -19.24 -13.81 10.98
CA ASP A 223 -19.72 -13.89 12.37
C ASP A 223 -20.56 -12.64 12.73
N PRO A 224 -21.83 -12.79 13.17
CA PRO A 224 -22.68 -11.68 13.57
C PRO A 224 -22.17 -10.92 14.81
N ASN A 225 -21.35 -11.56 15.65
CA ASN A 225 -20.79 -10.96 16.85
C ASN A 225 -19.51 -10.15 16.59
N THR A 226 -18.92 -10.28 15.39
CA THR A 226 -17.74 -9.50 15.03
C THR A 226 -18.08 -8.01 14.97
N PRO A 227 -17.39 -7.15 15.75
CA PRO A 227 -17.64 -5.72 15.76
C PRO A 227 -17.49 -5.09 14.37
N LYS A 228 -18.33 -4.10 14.05
CA LYS A 228 -18.31 -3.42 12.75
C LYS A 228 -16.91 -2.91 12.37
N LEU A 229 -16.18 -2.32 13.31
CA LEU A 229 -14.83 -1.80 13.05
C LEU A 229 -13.84 -2.91 12.64
N ARG A 230 -13.95 -4.10 13.25
CA ARG A 230 -13.17 -5.29 12.87
C ARG A 230 -13.56 -5.77 11.46
N LYS A 231 -14.85 -5.78 11.11
CA LYS A 231 -15.30 -6.10 9.73
C LYS A 231 -14.72 -5.14 8.69
N VAL A 232 -14.73 -3.84 8.97
CA VAL A 232 -14.09 -2.82 8.12
C VAL A 232 -12.60 -3.09 7.98
N LYS A 233 -11.90 -3.45 9.07
CA LYS A 233 -10.47 -3.80 9.02
C LYS A 233 -10.22 -5.06 8.19
N ILE A 234 -11.06 -6.09 8.32
CA ILE A 234 -10.98 -7.32 7.52
C ILE A 234 -11.14 -6.99 6.03
N LEU A 235 -12.16 -6.23 5.65
CA LEU A 235 -12.38 -5.81 4.26
C LEU A 235 -11.19 -4.99 3.70
N SER A 236 -10.62 -4.12 4.53
CA SER A 236 -9.41 -3.36 4.17
C SER A 236 -8.20 -4.25 3.94
N VAL A 237 -7.96 -5.28 4.76
CA VAL A 237 -6.80 -6.16 4.50
C VAL A 237 -7.06 -7.09 3.32
N LEU A 238 -8.31 -7.50 3.10
CA LEU A 238 -8.70 -8.30 1.94
C LEU A 238 -8.45 -7.56 0.62
N SER A 239 -8.55 -6.22 0.56
CA SER A 239 -8.21 -5.48 -0.68
C SER A 239 -6.72 -5.53 -1.02
N ASP A 240 -5.86 -5.69 -0.02
CA ASP A 240 -4.41 -5.53 -0.13
C ASP A 240 -3.70 -6.88 -0.40
N VAL A 241 -4.36 -7.99 -0.07
CA VAL A 241 -3.86 -9.35 -0.31
C VAL A 241 -4.49 -9.97 -1.56
N HIS A 242 -3.95 -11.10 -2.01
CA HIS A 242 -4.54 -11.94 -3.05
C HIS A 242 -5.56 -12.87 -2.38
N ALA A 243 -6.85 -12.59 -2.59
CA ALA A 243 -7.97 -13.24 -1.92
C ALA A 243 -9.08 -13.60 -2.92
N ASP A 244 -8.73 -14.22 -4.05
CA ASP A 244 -9.65 -14.61 -5.13
C ASP A 244 -10.78 -15.49 -4.60
N GLU A 245 -10.49 -16.34 -3.60
CA GLU A 245 -11.48 -17.17 -2.92
C GLU A 245 -12.53 -16.39 -2.14
N ALA A 246 -12.32 -15.11 -1.85
CA ALA A 246 -13.27 -14.25 -1.14
C ALA A 246 -14.41 -13.73 -2.04
N LEU A 247 -14.29 -13.86 -3.37
CA LEU A 247 -15.26 -13.27 -4.30
C LEU A 247 -16.73 -13.66 -4.02
N PRO A 248 -17.08 -14.93 -3.75
CA PRO A 248 -18.46 -15.30 -3.47
C PRO A 248 -19.03 -14.61 -2.23
N GLN A 249 -18.25 -14.57 -1.14
CA GLN A 249 -18.64 -13.95 0.13
C GLN A 249 -18.75 -12.44 0.01
N LEU A 250 -17.79 -11.79 -0.67
CA LEU A 250 -17.82 -10.35 -0.92
C LEU A 250 -19.03 -9.97 -1.78
N THR A 251 -19.34 -10.77 -2.81
CA THR A 251 -20.52 -10.54 -3.67
C THR A 251 -21.80 -10.58 -2.85
N LYS A 252 -21.95 -11.56 -1.96
CA LYS A 252 -23.08 -11.63 -1.03
C LYS A 252 -23.13 -10.43 -0.08
N LEU A 253 -21.98 -9.97 0.40
CA LEU A 253 -21.90 -8.84 1.34
C LEU A 253 -22.29 -7.49 0.73
N LEU A 254 -22.22 -7.34 -0.61
CA LEU A 254 -22.69 -6.14 -1.31
C LEU A 254 -24.19 -5.86 -1.14
N GLU A 255 -24.98 -6.90 -0.80
CA GLU A 255 -26.40 -6.76 -0.47
C GLU A 255 -26.62 -5.99 0.84
N SER A 256 -25.62 -5.95 1.71
CA SER A 256 -25.64 -5.16 2.95
C SER A 256 -25.32 -3.69 2.66
N THR A 257 -26.16 -2.77 3.12
CA THR A 257 -25.92 -1.33 2.98
C THR A 257 -24.81 -0.81 3.89
N ASP A 258 -24.52 -1.51 4.99
CA ASP A 258 -23.72 -0.98 6.09
C ASP A 258 -22.21 -1.07 5.89
N LEU A 259 -21.78 -1.96 4.99
CA LEU A 259 -20.38 -2.25 4.65
C LEU A 259 -20.14 -2.22 3.13
N GLN A 260 -21.09 -1.65 2.38
CA GLN A 260 -21.07 -1.73 0.92
C GLN A 260 -19.82 -1.09 0.32
N HIS A 261 -19.42 0.08 0.81
CA HIS A 261 -18.24 0.80 0.31
C HIS A 261 -16.95 0.02 0.55
N GLU A 262 -16.76 -0.48 1.78
CA GLU A 262 -15.61 -1.28 2.16
C GLU A 262 -15.56 -2.60 1.37
N THR A 263 -16.73 -3.18 1.10
CA THR A 263 -16.87 -4.42 0.33
C THR A 263 -16.48 -4.20 -1.14
N ILE A 264 -16.89 -3.08 -1.75
CA ILE A 264 -16.49 -2.72 -3.12
C ILE A 264 -14.97 -2.58 -3.22
N ASN A 265 -14.33 -1.93 -2.25
CA ASN A 265 -12.87 -1.81 -2.24
C ASN A 265 -12.19 -3.19 -2.06
N ALA A 266 -12.74 -4.05 -1.20
CA ALA A 266 -12.24 -5.42 -0.96
C ALA A 266 -12.28 -6.31 -2.22
N LEU A 267 -13.24 -6.10 -3.13
CA LEU A 267 -13.30 -6.84 -4.40
C LEU A 267 -12.01 -6.72 -5.22
N SER A 268 -11.25 -5.64 -5.06
CA SER A 268 -9.97 -5.49 -5.76
C SER A 268 -8.95 -6.58 -5.38
N GLY A 269 -8.97 -7.07 -4.14
CA GLY A 269 -8.12 -8.17 -3.70
C GLY A 269 -8.61 -9.55 -4.13
N ALA A 270 -9.89 -9.67 -4.49
CA ALA A 270 -10.45 -10.85 -5.15
C ALA A 270 -10.05 -10.98 -6.64
N GLY A 271 -9.17 -10.09 -7.12
CA GLY A 271 -8.48 -10.25 -8.39
C GLY A 271 -9.35 -9.97 -9.61
N SER A 272 -8.86 -10.44 -10.77
CA SER A 272 -9.44 -10.13 -12.09
C SER A 272 -10.85 -10.67 -12.30
N ASP A 273 -11.28 -11.67 -11.52
CA ASP A 273 -12.62 -12.25 -11.63
C ASP A 273 -13.70 -11.31 -11.06
N SER A 274 -13.31 -10.33 -10.24
CA SER A 274 -14.22 -9.28 -9.75
C SER A 274 -14.51 -8.18 -10.77
N ILE A 275 -13.73 -8.09 -11.87
CA ILE A 275 -13.82 -6.99 -12.85
C ILE A 275 -15.25 -6.82 -13.41
N PRO A 276 -15.95 -7.88 -13.87
CA PRO A 276 -17.30 -7.70 -14.43
C PRO A 276 -18.28 -7.06 -13.45
N LEU A 277 -18.21 -7.47 -12.17
CA LEU A 277 -19.05 -6.92 -11.09
C LEU A 277 -18.71 -5.46 -10.80
N LEU A 278 -17.42 -5.11 -10.77
CA LEU A 278 -16.98 -3.72 -10.58
C LEU A 278 -17.37 -2.81 -11.75
N ILE A 279 -17.30 -3.31 -12.99
CA ILE A 279 -17.77 -2.57 -14.17
C ILE A 279 -19.28 -2.33 -14.07
N ASP A 280 -20.06 -3.35 -13.71
CA ASP A 280 -21.51 -3.20 -13.52
C ASP A 280 -21.82 -2.13 -12.46
N LEU A 281 -21.20 -2.21 -11.28
CA LEU A 281 -21.36 -1.22 -10.22
C LEU A 281 -20.99 0.20 -10.66
N PHE A 282 -19.91 0.35 -11.44
CA PHE A 282 -19.47 1.65 -11.98
C PHE A 282 -20.46 2.24 -12.99
N GLN A 283 -21.06 1.40 -13.83
CA GLN A 283 -21.93 1.83 -14.93
C GLN A 283 -23.40 1.98 -14.53
N THR A 284 -23.91 1.13 -13.64
CA THR A 284 -25.35 1.02 -13.35
C THR A 284 -25.77 1.72 -12.06
N SER A 285 -24.84 1.93 -11.12
CA SER A 285 -25.15 2.59 -9.84
C SER A 285 -25.51 4.06 -10.06
N ARG A 286 -26.53 4.53 -9.33
CA ARG A 286 -26.90 5.95 -9.29
C ARG A 286 -26.14 6.73 -8.23
N GLN A 287 -25.43 6.05 -7.34
CA GLN A 287 -24.70 6.70 -6.25
C GLN A 287 -23.27 6.98 -6.69
N SER A 288 -22.93 8.27 -6.81
CA SER A 288 -21.57 8.73 -7.16
C SER A 288 -20.48 8.01 -6.37
N ARG A 289 -20.64 7.91 -5.05
CA ARG A 289 -19.68 7.25 -4.16
C ARG A 289 -19.46 5.77 -4.49
N ILE A 290 -20.51 5.01 -4.84
CA ILE A 290 -20.37 3.60 -5.26
C ILE A 290 -19.56 3.51 -6.55
N ARG A 291 -19.83 4.40 -7.51
CA ARG A 291 -19.10 4.45 -8.77
C ARG A 291 -17.63 4.82 -8.54
N ALA A 292 -17.34 5.75 -7.63
CA ALA A 292 -15.98 6.15 -7.29
C ALA A 292 -15.17 4.99 -6.68
N GLU A 293 -15.75 4.27 -5.72
CA GLU A 293 -15.10 3.08 -5.12
C GLU A 293 -14.90 1.97 -6.16
N ALA A 294 -15.87 1.76 -7.06
CA ALA A 294 -15.73 0.79 -8.14
C ALA A 294 -14.61 1.17 -9.12
N ALA A 295 -14.50 2.45 -9.49
CA ALA A 295 -13.42 2.97 -10.33
C ALA A 295 -12.05 2.79 -9.66
N LYS A 296 -11.94 3.10 -8.37
CA LYS A 296 -10.74 2.89 -7.56
C LYS A 296 -10.35 1.41 -7.51
N ALA A 297 -11.30 0.52 -7.25
CA ALA A 297 -11.06 -0.92 -7.24
C ALA A 297 -10.58 -1.45 -8.59
N LEU A 298 -11.18 -0.99 -9.70
CA LEU A 298 -10.72 -1.30 -11.07
C LEU A 298 -9.28 -0.82 -11.30
N GLY A 299 -8.95 0.40 -10.88
CA GLY A 299 -7.58 0.94 -10.96
C GLY A 299 -6.57 0.12 -10.15
N ASN A 300 -6.95 -0.32 -8.95
CA ASN A 300 -6.11 -1.17 -8.10
C ASN A 300 -5.86 -2.55 -8.72
N ILE A 301 -6.86 -3.14 -9.38
CA ILE A 301 -6.67 -4.37 -10.16
C ILE A 301 -5.74 -4.09 -11.34
N ALA A 302 -6.00 -3.02 -12.11
CA ALA A 302 -5.20 -2.65 -13.27
C ALA A 302 -3.71 -2.49 -12.96
N GLY A 303 -3.38 -1.79 -11.86
CA GLY A 303 -2.00 -1.59 -11.42
C GLY A 303 -1.30 -2.85 -10.93
N ARG A 304 -2.04 -3.85 -10.42
CA ARG A 304 -1.49 -5.12 -9.94
C ARG A 304 -1.35 -6.17 -11.03
N THR A 305 -2.37 -6.32 -11.86
CA THR A 305 -2.48 -7.44 -12.81
C THR A 305 -2.16 -7.05 -14.23
N GLY A 306 -2.20 -5.76 -14.56
CA GLY A 306 -2.09 -5.29 -15.94
C GLY A 306 -3.34 -5.57 -16.78
N ASP A 307 -4.47 -5.98 -16.17
CA ASP A 307 -5.66 -6.41 -16.92
C ASP A 307 -6.32 -5.24 -17.67
N PRO A 308 -6.33 -5.26 -19.01
CA PRO A 308 -6.82 -4.15 -19.82
C PRO A 308 -8.34 -3.97 -19.77
N ARG A 309 -9.11 -4.94 -19.26
CA ARG A 309 -10.58 -4.83 -19.16
C ARG A 309 -11.02 -3.74 -18.18
N THR A 310 -10.14 -3.35 -17.26
CA THR A 310 -10.41 -2.39 -16.18
C THR A 310 -10.55 -0.94 -16.65
N ILE A 311 -9.90 -0.55 -17.76
CA ILE A 311 -9.75 0.85 -18.16
C ILE A 311 -10.78 1.37 -19.18
N PRO A 312 -11.20 0.59 -20.20
CA PRO A 312 -12.11 1.11 -21.23
C PRO A 312 -13.40 1.76 -20.70
N PRO A 313 -14.11 1.19 -19.69
CA PRO A 313 -15.29 1.85 -19.12
C PRO A 313 -14.98 3.21 -18.48
N LEU A 314 -13.80 3.35 -17.87
CA LEU A 314 -13.35 4.59 -17.22
C LEU A 314 -13.05 5.68 -18.25
N VAL A 315 -12.39 5.32 -19.35
CA VAL A 315 -12.10 6.24 -20.47
C VAL A 315 -13.38 6.65 -21.19
N GLN A 316 -14.32 5.72 -21.36
CA GLN A 316 -15.64 6.02 -21.90
C GLN A 316 -16.35 7.06 -21.03
N TYR A 317 -16.35 6.89 -19.71
CA TYR A 317 -16.93 7.88 -18.80
C TYR A 317 -16.29 9.27 -18.96
N VAL A 318 -14.96 9.37 -19.00
CA VAL A 318 -14.26 10.65 -19.24
C VAL A 318 -14.72 11.27 -20.56
N THR A 319 -14.79 10.47 -21.63
CA THR A 319 -15.23 10.92 -22.96
C THR A 319 -16.66 11.47 -22.95
N GLU A 320 -17.55 10.85 -22.17
CA GLU A 320 -18.96 11.25 -22.07
C GLU A 320 -19.17 12.52 -21.24
N VAL A 321 -18.38 12.72 -20.17
CA VAL A 321 -18.52 13.91 -19.30
C VAL A 321 -17.78 15.12 -19.85
N LEU A 322 -16.70 14.94 -20.61
CA LEU A 322 -15.85 16.00 -21.16
C LEU A 322 -16.61 17.18 -21.82
N PRO A 323 -17.62 16.95 -22.69
CA PRO A 323 -18.39 18.03 -23.31
C PRO A 323 -19.24 18.84 -22.31
N GLN A 324 -19.55 18.24 -21.16
CA GLN A 324 -20.46 18.78 -20.16
C GLN A 324 -19.73 19.67 -19.13
N LEU A 325 -18.43 19.46 -18.92
CA LEU A 325 -17.63 20.22 -17.95
C LEU A 325 -17.44 21.66 -18.41
N LYS A 326 -18.24 22.60 -17.92
CA LYS A 326 -18.10 24.03 -18.24
C LYS A 326 -17.72 24.84 -17.01
N ASN A 327 -18.30 24.48 -15.87
CA ASN A 327 -18.12 25.13 -14.60
C ASN A 327 -17.83 24.07 -13.52
N PRO A 328 -17.33 24.48 -12.33
CA PRO A 328 -17.03 23.54 -11.24
C PRO A 328 -18.24 22.71 -10.79
N GLU A 329 -19.45 23.26 -10.90
CA GLU A 329 -20.69 22.60 -10.49
C GLU A 329 -21.10 21.43 -11.40
N ASP A 330 -20.53 21.38 -12.61
CA ASP A 330 -20.71 20.26 -13.54
C ASP A 330 -19.83 19.04 -13.18
N ILE A 331 -18.92 19.20 -12.21
CA ILE A 331 -17.92 18.20 -11.85
C ILE A 331 -18.34 17.43 -10.60
N ASP A 332 -18.52 16.12 -10.77
CA ASP A 332 -18.51 15.18 -9.65
C ASP A 332 -17.06 14.89 -9.25
N PHE A 333 -16.48 15.72 -8.37
CA PHE A 333 -15.06 15.66 -8.02
C PHE A 333 -14.63 14.30 -7.47
N PRO A 334 -15.33 13.69 -6.49
CA PRO A 334 -14.93 12.38 -5.96
C PRO A 334 -14.86 11.31 -7.06
N LEU A 335 -15.87 11.25 -7.93
CA LEU A 335 -15.94 10.25 -8.98
C LEU A 335 -14.90 10.49 -10.07
N LEU A 336 -14.84 11.71 -10.62
CA LEU A 336 -13.96 11.99 -11.75
C LEU A 336 -12.49 11.87 -11.35
N THR A 337 -12.11 12.31 -10.15
CA THR A 337 -10.74 12.18 -9.65
C THR A 337 -10.32 10.71 -9.52
N GLU A 338 -11.15 9.85 -8.93
CA GLU A 338 -10.86 8.41 -8.82
C GLU A 338 -10.78 7.73 -10.19
N VAL A 339 -11.69 8.07 -11.11
CA VAL A 339 -11.63 7.59 -12.50
C VAL A 339 -10.29 7.94 -13.15
N VAL A 340 -9.84 9.18 -13.01
CA VAL A 340 -8.58 9.64 -13.60
C VAL A 340 -7.37 8.95 -12.99
N TRP A 341 -7.34 8.76 -11.67
CA TRP A 341 -6.28 8.00 -11.01
C TRP A 341 -6.25 6.55 -11.50
N ALA A 342 -7.41 5.91 -11.59
CA ALA A 342 -7.53 4.53 -12.04
C ALA A 342 -7.05 4.32 -13.47
N ILE A 343 -7.37 5.23 -14.41
CA ILE A 343 -6.86 5.22 -15.79
C ILE A 343 -5.32 5.24 -15.81
N GLY A 344 -4.71 6.06 -14.95
CA GLY A 344 -3.26 6.21 -14.88
C GLY A 344 -2.50 4.99 -14.34
N LYS A 345 -3.18 4.05 -13.67
CA LYS A 345 -2.54 2.84 -13.12
C LYS A 345 -2.03 1.89 -14.21
N LEU A 346 -2.76 1.75 -15.32
CA LEU A 346 -2.36 0.86 -16.43
C LEU A 346 -1.60 1.58 -17.55
N ARG A 347 -1.71 2.92 -17.63
CA ARG A 347 -1.10 3.74 -18.69
C ARG A 347 -1.53 3.29 -20.09
N TRP A 348 -2.82 2.98 -20.25
CA TRP A 348 -3.37 2.48 -21.50
C TRP A 348 -3.33 3.55 -22.59
N GLY A 349 -2.52 3.34 -23.65
CA GLY A 349 -2.28 4.32 -24.71
C GLY A 349 -3.53 4.99 -25.31
N PRO A 350 -4.63 4.25 -25.60
CA PRO A 350 -5.87 4.84 -26.10
C PRO A 350 -6.51 5.90 -25.18
N ALA A 351 -6.14 5.94 -23.90
CA ALA A 351 -6.59 6.98 -22.97
C ALA A 351 -5.87 8.32 -23.18
N LEU A 352 -4.76 8.37 -23.94
CA LEU A 352 -3.93 9.57 -24.08
C LEU A 352 -4.71 10.80 -24.56
N LYS A 353 -5.51 10.64 -25.61
CA LYS A 353 -6.31 11.74 -26.17
C LYS A 353 -7.39 12.24 -25.20
N PRO A 354 -8.29 11.39 -24.66
CA PRO A 354 -9.26 11.83 -23.66
C PRO A 354 -8.62 12.48 -22.43
N MET A 355 -7.47 11.97 -21.97
CA MET A 355 -6.76 12.54 -20.82
C MET A 355 -6.10 13.88 -21.12
N SER A 356 -5.56 14.09 -22.32
CA SER A 356 -5.06 15.39 -22.76
C SER A 356 -6.19 16.42 -22.78
N GLU A 357 -7.34 16.06 -23.39
CA GLU A 357 -8.50 16.94 -23.47
C GLU A 357 -9.05 17.29 -22.08
N LEU A 358 -9.08 16.32 -21.17
CA LEU A 358 -9.48 16.55 -19.78
C LEU A 358 -8.53 17.49 -19.07
N GLN A 359 -7.22 17.25 -19.17
CA GLN A 359 -6.22 18.11 -18.56
C GLN A 359 -6.41 19.56 -19.00
N ASP A 360 -6.49 19.82 -20.30
CA ASP A 360 -6.69 21.19 -20.82
C ASP A 360 -7.98 21.79 -20.27
N LYS A 361 -9.07 21.02 -20.24
CA LYS A 361 -10.38 21.47 -19.75
C LYS A 361 -10.34 21.90 -18.29
N VAL A 362 -9.77 21.08 -17.39
CA VAL A 362 -9.76 21.38 -15.94
C VAL A 362 -8.85 22.56 -15.57
N TRP A 363 -7.87 22.89 -16.43
CA TRP A 363 -7.05 24.09 -16.27
C TRP A 363 -7.72 25.37 -16.76
N LEU A 364 -8.67 25.26 -17.70
CA LEU A 364 -9.45 26.39 -18.20
C LEU A 364 -10.60 26.79 -17.27
N ILE A 365 -11.13 25.85 -16.49
CA ILE A 365 -12.17 26.12 -15.49
C ILE A 365 -11.53 26.86 -14.30
N HIS A 366 -11.99 28.08 -14.02
CA HIS A 366 -11.49 28.88 -12.91
C HIS A 366 -12.09 28.41 -11.57
N ASP A 367 -11.30 27.65 -10.82
CA ASP A 367 -11.61 27.21 -9.46
C ASP A 367 -10.31 26.98 -8.68
N ASN A 368 -10.28 27.43 -7.43
CA ASN A 368 -9.16 27.33 -6.48
C ASN A 368 -9.50 26.41 -5.28
N SER A 369 -10.58 25.63 -5.37
CA SER A 369 -10.95 24.60 -4.41
C SER A 369 -9.86 23.53 -4.29
N LYS A 370 -9.84 22.83 -3.15
CA LYS A 370 -8.92 21.71 -2.92
C LYS A 370 -9.22 20.57 -3.89
N GLU A 371 -10.50 20.35 -4.14
CA GLU A 371 -11.04 19.31 -5.02
C GLU A 371 -10.59 19.53 -6.47
N MET A 372 -10.63 20.77 -6.97
CA MET A 372 -10.09 21.11 -8.29
C MET A 372 -8.57 20.94 -8.35
N ALA A 373 -7.84 21.29 -7.29
CA ALA A 373 -6.40 21.08 -7.23
C ALA A 373 -6.04 19.58 -7.33
N GLU A 374 -6.74 18.73 -6.59
CA GLU A 374 -6.59 17.27 -6.63
C GLU A 374 -6.91 16.69 -8.02
N LEU A 375 -8.00 17.16 -8.65
CA LEU A 375 -8.36 16.72 -10.00
C LEU A 375 -7.31 17.14 -11.05
N ARG A 376 -6.79 18.37 -10.96
CA ARG A 376 -5.73 18.85 -11.85
C ARG A 376 -4.44 18.06 -11.67
N GLU A 377 -4.10 17.71 -10.43
CA GLU A 377 -2.96 16.85 -10.13
C GLU A 377 -3.14 15.48 -10.74
N ALA A 378 -4.29 14.83 -10.51
CA ALA A 378 -4.63 13.54 -11.08
C ALA A 378 -4.55 13.54 -12.61
N ALA A 379 -5.18 14.52 -13.26
CA ALA A 379 -5.17 14.65 -14.72
C ALA A 379 -3.76 14.85 -15.27
N SER A 380 -2.99 15.75 -14.65
CA SER A 380 -1.61 16.04 -15.06
C SER A 380 -0.68 14.86 -14.88
N TRP A 381 -0.81 14.12 -13.76
CA TRP A 381 -0.01 12.92 -13.51
C TRP A 381 -0.37 11.81 -14.49
N THR A 382 -1.67 11.52 -14.66
CA THR A 382 -2.15 10.44 -15.53
C THR A 382 -1.78 10.70 -17.00
N TYR A 383 -1.98 11.92 -17.52
CA TYR A 383 -1.55 12.29 -18.87
C TYR A 383 -0.05 12.05 -19.07
N LYS A 384 0.79 12.56 -18.17
CA LYS A 384 2.25 12.38 -18.23
C LYS A 384 2.63 10.89 -18.17
N ALA A 385 2.00 10.12 -17.29
CA ALA A 385 2.28 8.69 -17.14
C ALA A 385 1.98 7.91 -18.43
N ILE A 386 0.86 8.21 -19.10
CA ILE A 386 0.51 7.58 -20.39
C ILE A 386 1.48 8.05 -21.49
N ALA A 387 1.73 9.36 -21.60
CA ALA A 387 2.59 9.93 -22.64
C ALA A 387 4.03 9.40 -22.59
N LEU A 388 4.59 9.22 -21.39
CA LEU A 388 5.92 8.64 -21.21
C LEU A 388 5.98 7.16 -21.66
N GLN A 389 4.93 6.39 -21.39
CA GLN A 389 4.85 4.99 -21.81
C GLN A 389 4.77 4.87 -23.34
N ASP A 390 3.96 5.72 -23.98
CA ASP A 390 3.79 5.73 -25.44
C ASP A 390 5.09 6.13 -26.16
N ALA A 391 5.77 7.16 -25.67
CA ALA A 391 7.07 7.58 -26.18
C ALA A 391 8.15 6.48 -26.03
N ALA A 392 8.14 5.71 -24.93
CA ALA A 392 9.06 4.59 -24.75
C ALA A 392 8.79 3.44 -25.73
N MET A 393 7.51 3.13 -26.00
CA MET A 393 7.15 2.09 -26.97
C MET A 393 7.60 2.44 -28.39
N LEU A 394 7.50 3.72 -28.78
CA LEU A 394 7.95 4.21 -30.09
C LEU A 394 9.48 4.16 -30.29
N GLN A 395 10.28 4.07 -29.23
CA GLN A 395 11.74 3.94 -29.32
C GLN A 395 12.23 2.48 -29.40
N THR A 396 11.36 1.52 -29.09
CA THR A 396 11.67 0.09 -29.13
C THR A 396 11.33 -0.60 -30.46
N TYR A 397 10.69 0.12 -31.38
CA TYR A 397 10.44 -0.29 -32.77
C TYR A 397 11.29 0.56 -33.72
#